data_AF-A0A352SIW1-F1
#
_entry.id   AF-A0A352SIW1-F1
#
_cell.length_a   1.000
_cell.length_b   1.000
_cell.length_c   1.000
_cell.angle_alpha   90.00
_cell.angle_beta   90.00
_cell.angle_gamma   90.00
#
_symmetry.space_group_name_H-M   'P 1'
#
loop_
_entity.id
_entity.type
_entity.pdbx_description
1 polymer ?
#
loop_
_entity_poly.entity_id
_entity_poly.type
_entity_poly.pdbx_seq_one_letter_code
_entity_poly.pdbx_strand_id
1 'polypeptide(L)'
;PSACDMCEDNVYEVSNQCRGCVAHPCVEVCPKGAISIVDGKSHIDKDKCIKCGKCKAICPYDAIAKKVRPCAAACGVKAISSDERGRAQIDDEKCVKCGQCMAACPFGAIADKSQIFQLIQAMKQGPVIAELAPAVIGQFGDDVRLWKIKAALKEIGFAEVFEVALGADIGAITEARHYVNEVKTGKLPFLLTSCCPAWSMLAKKTLPDMVETVSSALTPMVATARTIKQRHPEAKIVFVGPCAAKKLEASRRSVRSDVDFVITFEELDAIFTAKGIDMETYDAEEPIHDATGTGRGYAVAGGVANAIENCINEYYPGTEVYIEHAEGLSDCQKMLLMAKAGKKDGCLIEGMGCPGGCVAGVGTNIAIPKAAQAVRKFVKDSTTALPPKEYSEIDLP
;
A
#
# COMPACT_ATOMS: atom_id res chain seq x y z
N PRO A 1 14.92 17.31 -3.97
CA PRO A 1 13.77 18.01 -3.34
C PRO A 1 14.23 19.23 -2.52
N SER A 2 13.76 20.44 -2.86
CA SER A 2 14.12 21.69 -2.18
C SER A 2 13.63 21.76 -0.73
N ALA A 3 12.55 21.06 -0.40
CA ALA A 3 11.97 20.99 0.95
C ALA A 3 12.64 19.93 1.86
N CYS A 4 13.68 19.22 1.40
CA CYS A 4 14.32 18.18 2.20
C CYS A 4 15.21 18.78 3.30
N ASP A 5 14.93 18.41 4.55
CA ASP A 5 15.68 18.83 5.75
C ASP A 5 17.08 18.18 5.89
N MET A 6 17.50 17.36 4.92
CA MET A 6 18.82 16.69 4.94
C MET A 6 19.06 15.87 6.22
N CYS A 7 18.00 15.23 6.75
CA CYS A 7 18.09 14.47 8.00
C CYS A 7 19.26 13.47 7.96
N GLU A 8 20.09 13.50 9.00
CA GLU A 8 21.22 12.59 9.17
C GLU A 8 20.77 11.13 9.08
N ASP A 9 21.62 10.28 8.47
CA ASP A 9 21.34 8.86 8.33
C ASP A 9 22.50 7.98 8.78
N ASN A 10 22.14 6.94 9.53
CA ASN A 10 23.08 6.03 10.16
C ASN A 10 24.15 6.78 10.97
N VAL A 11 23.74 7.76 11.78
CA VAL A 11 24.62 8.55 12.66
C VAL A 11 24.37 8.15 14.11
N TYR A 12 25.44 8.05 14.91
CA TYR A 12 25.35 7.82 16.34
C TYR A 12 25.73 9.09 17.07
N GLU A 13 24.89 9.52 18.00
CA GLU A 13 25.09 10.74 18.78
C GLU A 13 24.80 10.47 20.25
N VAL A 14 25.63 11.05 21.13
CA VAL A 14 25.44 10.93 22.57
C VAL A 14 24.46 11.99 23.02
N SER A 15 23.37 11.58 23.67
CA SER A 15 22.34 12.48 24.18
C SER A 15 22.73 13.06 25.55
N ASN A 16 21.94 14.02 26.01
CA ASN A 16 22.07 14.59 27.34
C ASN A 16 21.84 13.55 28.47
N GLN A 17 21.27 12.38 28.17
CA GLN A 17 21.03 11.28 29.11
C GLN A 17 22.31 10.55 29.54
N CYS A 18 23.45 10.79 28.89
CA CYS A 18 24.72 10.18 29.27
C CYS A 18 25.07 10.49 30.73
N ARG A 19 25.36 9.43 31.51
CA ARG A 19 25.65 9.50 32.95
C ARG A 19 27.14 9.52 33.29
N GLY A 20 28.04 9.49 32.30
CA GLY A 20 29.49 9.51 32.58
C GLY A 20 29.96 8.31 33.39
N CYS A 21 29.51 7.11 33.04
CA CYS A 21 29.78 5.90 33.82
C CYS A 21 31.28 5.66 33.95
N VAL A 22 31.79 5.46 35.17
CA VAL A 22 33.22 5.20 35.43
C VAL A 22 33.79 4.05 34.59
N ALA A 23 32.99 3.01 34.35
CA ALA A 23 33.39 1.84 33.57
C ALA A 23 33.50 2.10 32.05
N HIS A 24 32.97 3.21 31.55
CA HIS A 24 32.99 3.61 30.13
C HIS A 24 32.79 2.46 29.12
N PRO A 25 31.77 1.60 29.24
CA PRO A 25 31.63 0.40 28.40
C PRO A 25 31.51 0.71 26.90
N CYS A 26 30.98 1.88 26.55
CA CYS A 26 30.91 2.34 25.17
C CYS A 26 32.29 2.62 24.54
N VAL A 27 33.27 3.05 25.34
CA VAL A 27 34.65 3.29 24.91
C VAL A 27 35.34 1.95 24.65
N GLU A 28 35.26 1.04 25.63
CA GLU A 28 35.88 -0.30 25.56
C GLU A 28 35.41 -1.12 24.35
N VAL A 29 34.12 -1.06 24.03
CA VAL A 29 33.56 -1.84 22.92
C VAL A 29 33.86 -1.22 21.53
N CYS A 30 34.41 0.00 21.48
CA CYS A 30 34.58 0.73 20.23
C CYS A 30 35.81 0.23 19.45
N PRO A 31 35.64 -0.45 18.30
CA PRO A 31 36.76 -1.08 17.58
C PRO A 31 37.68 -0.08 16.87
N LYS A 32 37.32 1.20 16.83
CA LYS A 32 38.06 2.28 16.16
C LYS A 32 38.53 3.36 17.11
N GLY A 33 38.34 3.20 18.42
CA GLY A 33 38.67 4.23 19.41
C GLY A 33 37.98 5.57 19.11
N ALA A 34 36.76 5.51 18.55
CA ALA A 34 36.03 6.70 18.12
C ALA A 34 35.28 7.38 19.27
N ILE A 35 35.38 6.89 20.51
CA ILE A 35 34.66 7.44 21.66
C ILE A 35 35.67 7.95 22.69
N SER A 36 35.53 9.20 23.08
CA SER A 36 36.30 9.85 24.14
C SER A 36 35.36 10.38 25.22
N ILE A 37 35.92 10.81 26.36
CA ILE A 37 35.17 11.46 27.43
C ILE A 37 35.48 12.96 27.38
N VAL A 38 34.45 13.78 27.21
CA VAL A 38 34.52 15.25 27.18
C VAL A 38 33.49 15.75 28.20
N ASP A 39 33.92 16.60 29.12
CA ASP A 39 33.08 17.15 30.21
C ASP A 39 32.33 16.07 31.00
N GLY A 40 33.00 14.95 31.27
CA GLY A 40 32.45 13.81 32.00
C GLY A 40 31.40 13.00 31.24
N LYS A 41 31.18 13.25 29.94
CA LYS A 41 30.26 12.49 29.09
C LYS A 41 30.98 11.87 27.90
N SER A 42 30.41 10.79 27.37
CA SER A 42 30.90 10.19 26.14
C SER A 42 30.69 11.13 24.96
N HIS A 43 31.69 11.22 24.08
CA HIS A 43 31.65 11.98 22.84
C HIS A 43 32.12 11.07 21.71
N ILE A 44 31.39 11.05 20.59
CA ILE A 44 31.69 10.20 19.43
C ILE A 44 32.33 11.07 18.33
N ASP A 45 33.58 10.76 18.00
CA ASP A 45 34.29 11.28 16.84
C ASP A 45 33.70 10.67 15.56
N LYS A 46 32.98 11.51 14.77
CA LYS A 46 32.27 11.07 13.57
C LYS A 46 33.23 10.60 12.46
N ASP A 47 34.46 11.10 12.41
CA ASP A 47 35.43 10.75 11.36
C ASP A 47 36.04 9.36 11.58
N LYS A 48 36.16 8.94 12.85
CA LYS A 48 36.63 7.58 13.20
C LYS A 48 35.51 6.55 13.28
N CYS A 49 34.26 7.00 13.46
CA CYS A 49 33.13 6.12 13.70
C CYS A 49 32.72 5.34 12.44
N ILE A 50 32.88 4.02 12.47
CA ILE A 50 32.40 3.12 11.41
C ILE A 50 30.92 2.72 11.54
N LYS A 51 30.15 3.42 12.39
CA LYS A 51 28.69 3.25 12.53
C LYS A 51 28.23 1.82 12.88
N CYS A 52 29.08 1.04 13.56
CA CYS A 52 28.81 -0.36 13.91
C CYS A 52 27.75 -0.57 15.01
N GLY A 53 27.39 0.48 15.76
CA GLY A 53 26.34 0.45 16.78
C GLY A 53 26.65 -0.28 18.09
N LYS A 54 27.85 -0.86 18.26
CA LYS A 54 28.26 -1.54 19.49
C LYS A 54 28.13 -0.66 20.74
N CYS A 55 28.50 0.61 20.62
CA CYS A 55 28.39 1.58 21.71
C CYS A 55 26.95 1.83 22.16
N LYS A 56 26.00 1.91 21.22
CA LYS A 56 24.56 2.01 21.54
C LYS A 56 24.08 0.74 22.23
N ALA A 57 24.41 -0.43 21.68
CA ALA A 57 23.97 -1.72 22.22
C ALA A 57 24.44 -1.98 23.65
N ILE A 58 25.63 -1.53 24.03
CA ILE A 58 26.18 -1.74 25.38
C ILE A 58 25.78 -0.62 26.37
N CYS A 59 25.19 0.48 25.91
CA CYS A 59 24.90 1.62 26.79
C CYS A 59 23.71 1.28 27.72
N PRO A 60 23.93 1.15 29.04
CA PRO A 60 22.85 0.73 29.96
C PRO A 60 21.77 1.82 30.15
N TYR A 61 22.07 3.06 29.75
CA TYR A 61 21.16 4.20 29.88
C TYR A 61 20.52 4.62 28.56
N ASP A 62 20.72 3.85 27.47
CA ASP A 62 20.34 4.20 26.09
C ASP A 62 20.71 5.65 25.68
N ALA A 63 21.80 6.16 26.25
CA ALA A 63 22.24 7.54 26.05
C ALA A 63 22.87 7.80 24.67
N ILE A 64 22.93 6.78 23.79
CA ILE A 64 23.49 6.91 22.44
C ILE A 64 22.36 6.67 21.44
N ALA A 65 21.90 7.76 20.83
CA ALA A 65 20.87 7.73 19.81
C ALA A 65 21.46 7.30 18.47
N LYS A 66 20.79 6.37 17.79
CA LYS A 66 21.04 6.09 16.37
C LYS A 66 20.04 6.93 15.58
N LYS A 67 20.51 8.00 14.96
CA LYS A 67 19.72 8.77 14.01
C LYS A 67 19.61 8.00 12.70
N VAL A 68 18.37 7.74 12.32
CA VAL A 68 18.01 7.14 11.03
C VAL A 68 17.04 8.08 10.37
N ARG A 69 17.25 8.35 9.09
CA ARG A 69 16.35 9.21 8.36
C ARG A 69 14.97 8.54 8.19
N PRO A 70 13.86 9.23 8.49
CA PRO A 70 12.53 8.60 8.49
C PRO A 70 12.15 7.95 7.15
N CYS A 71 12.40 8.64 6.03
CA CYS A 71 12.07 8.13 4.71
C CYS A 71 12.83 6.84 4.35
N ALA A 72 14.12 6.72 4.67
CA ALA A 72 14.87 5.49 4.39
C ALA A 72 14.54 4.37 5.39
N ALA A 73 14.24 4.71 6.65
CA ALA A 73 13.73 3.74 7.63
C ALA A 73 12.44 3.08 7.14
N ALA A 74 11.53 3.86 6.53
CA ALA A 74 10.28 3.36 5.97
C ALA A 74 10.44 2.62 4.62
N CYS A 75 11.60 2.71 3.96
CA CYS A 75 11.80 2.12 2.65
C CYS A 75 12.17 0.63 2.73
N GLY A 76 11.18 -0.25 2.62
CA GLY A 76 11.41 -1.71 2.70
C GLY A 76 12.30 -2.30 1.59
N VAL A 77 12.48 -1.59 0.47
CA VAL A 77 13.40 -1.98 -0.63
C VAL A 77 14.75 -1.27 -0.59
N LYS A 78 15.01 -0.46 0.45
CA LYS A 78 16.27 0.29 0.64
C LYS A 78 16.69 1.12 -0.58
N ALA A 79 15.72 1.78 -1.20
CA ALA A 79 15.90 2.61 -2.40
C ALA A 79 16.22 4.07 -2.10
N ILE A 80 16.52 4.45 -0.85
CA ILE A 80 16.72 5.86 -0.48
C ILE A 80 18.11 6.06 0.12
N SER A 81 18.88 6.95 -0.51
CA SER A 81 20.21 7.39 -0.11
C SER A 81 20.25 8.92 0.07
N SER A 82 21.42 9.45 0.38
CA SER A 82 21.67 10.90 0.40
C SER A 82 22.50 11.32 -0.81
N ASP A 83 22.15 12.45 -1.42
CA ASP A 83 22.96 13.08 -2.47
C ASP A 83 24.18 13.82 -1.89
N GLU A 84 24.98 14.46 -2.74
CA GLU A 84 26.18 15.23 -2.35
C GLU A 84 25.89 16.36 -1.35
N ARG A 85 24.63 16.82 -1.27
CA ARG A 85 24.18 17.85 -0.34
C ARG A 85 23.48 17.28 0.89
N GLY A 86 23.48 15.96 1.07
CA GLY A 86 22.80 15.29 2.19
C GLY A 86 21.28 15.13 2.01
N ARG A 87 20.70 15.53 0.87
CA ARG A 87 19.25 15.46 0.63
C ARG A 87 18.84 14.04 0.23
N ALA A 88 17.57 13.72 0.44
CA ALA A 88 16.99 12.46 -0.03
C ALA A 88 17.15 12.29 -1.55
N GLN A 89 17.77 11.19 -1.94
CA GLN A 89 17.81 10.68 -3.30
C GLN A 89 17.12 9.32 -3.35
N ILE A 90 16.23 9.14 -4.31
CA ILE A 90 15.52 7.88 -4.54
C ILE A 90 16.19 7.19 -5.73
N ASP A 91 16.64 5.96 -5.51
CA ASP A 91 17.11 5.04 -6.55
C ASP A 91 15.90 4.46 -7.27
N ASP A 92 15.64 4.95 -8.49
CA ASP A 92 14.49 4.55 -9.28
C ASP A 92 14.56 3.10 -9.79
N GLU A 93 15.76 2.52 -9.89
CA GLU A 93 15.94 1.12 -10.27
C GLU A 93 15.49 0.19 -9.14
N LYS A 94 15.70 0.56 -7.88
CA LYS A 94 15.20 -0.21 -6.73
C LYS A 94 13.77 0.14 -6.35
N CYS A 95 13.37 1.40 -6.51
CA CYS A 95 12.07 1.88 -6.06
C CYS A 95 10.92 1.14 -6.74
N VAL A 96 9.94 0.71 -5.95
CA VAL A 96 8.65 0.14 -6.42
C VAL A 96 7.48 1.10 -6.20
N LYS A 97 7.80 2.34 -5.80
CA LYS A 97 6.88 3.48 -5.74
C LYS A 97 5.67 3.27 -4.83
N CYS A 98 5.87 2.58 -3.70
CA CYS A 98 4.81 2.33 -2.70
C CYS A 98 4.38 3.58 -1.91
N GLY A 99 5.21 4.62 -1.89
CA GLY A 99 4.91 5.87 -1.19
C GLY A 99 5.18 5.87 0.32
N GLN A 100 5.63 4.77 0.94
CA GLN A 100 5.86 4.74 2.41
C GLN A 100 6.83 5.83 2.90
N CYS A 101 7.80 6.23 2.07
CA CYS A 101 8.69 7.34 2.38
C CYS A 101 8.03 8.73 2.36
N MET A 102 6.91 8.89 1.65
CA MET A 102 6.08 10.09 1.63
C MET A 102 5.39 10.24 3.00
N ALA A 103 4.64 9.22 3.43
CA ALA A 103 3.96 9.22 4.72
C ALA A 103 4.93 9.36 5.91
N ALA A 104 6.14 8.81 5.78
CA ALA A 104 7.16 8.89 6.83
C ALA A 104 7.93 10.23 6.86
N CYS A 105 7.81 11.09 5.84
CA CYS A 105 8.57 12.33 5.79
C CYS A 105 7.86 13.43 6.61
N PRO A 106 8.41 13.86 7.77
CA PRO A 106 7.74 14.85 8.61
C PRO A 106 7.78 16.28 8.01
N PHE A 107 8.55 16.48 6.94
CA PHE A 107 8.74 17.77 6.29
C PHE A 107 7.95 17.91 4.98
N GLY A 108 7.19 16.88 4.56
CA GLY A 108 6.49 16.89 3.27
C GLY A 108 7.41 16.99 2.06
N ALA A 109 8.70 16.64 2.20
CA ALA A 109 9.71 16.82 1.16
C ALA A 109 9.59 15.80 0.01
N ILE A 110 8.92 14.68 0.27
CA ILE A 110 8.53 13.68 -0.70
C ILE A 110 7.02 13.76 -0.79
N ALA A 111 6.50 13.97 -1.99
CA ALA A 111 5.07 14.06 -2.26
C ALA A 111 4.79 13.34 -3.58
N ASP A 112 3.55 12.88 -3.74
CA ASP A 112 3.07 12.43 -5.03
C ASP A 112 2.57 13.62 -5.86
N LYS A 113 2.16 13.33 -7.10
CA LYS A 113 1.60 14.36 -7.98
C LYS A 113 0.09 14.41 -7.75
N SER A 114 -0.40 15.53 -7.23
CA SER A 114 -1.84 15.72 -7.13
C SER A 114 -2.50 15.76 -8.51
N GLN A 115 -3.71 15.22 -8.58
CA GLN A 115 -4.54 15.22 -9.79
C GLN A 115 -5.86 15.99 -9.64
N ILE A 116 -6.07 16.67 -8.50
CA ILE A 116 -7.30 17.43 -8.20
C ILE A 116 -7.60 18.44 -9.30
N PHE A 117 -6.62 19.25 -9.71
CA PHE A 117 -6.82 20.27 -10.73
C PHE A 117 -7.26 19.66 -12.07
N GLN A 118 -6.55 18.63 -12.54
CA GLN A 118 -6.83 17.96 -13.81
C GLN A 118 -8.20 17.29 -13.79
N LEU A 119 -8.56 16.66 -12.67
CA LEU A 119 -9.87 16.07 -12.45
C LEU A 119 -10.98 17.12 -12.54
N ILE A 120 -10.85 18.25 -11.84
CA ILE A 120 -11.85 19.34 -11.88
C ILE A 120 -12.00 19.89 -13.31
N GLN A 121 -10.89 20.05 -14.05
CA GLN A 121 -10.97 20.47 -15.46
C GLN A 121 -11.70 19.44 -16.32
N ALA A 122 -11.47 18.14 -16.08
CA ALA A 122 -12.16 17.08 -16.80
C ALA A 122 -13.67 17.04 -16.49
N MET A 123 -14.06 17.24 -15.23
CA MET A 123 -15.47 17.31 -14.82
C MET A 123 -16.22 18.46 -15.49
N LYS A 124 -15.54 19.55 -15.84
CA LYS A 124 -16.14 20.66 -16.60
C LYS A 124 -16.37 20.36 -18.09
N GLN A 125 -15.70 19.34 -18.62
CA GLN A 125 -15.72 19.02 -20.05
C GLN A 125 -16.69 17.88 -20.41
N GLY A 126 -17.00 17.00 -19.46
CA GLY A 126 -17.83 15.83 -19.73
C GLY A 126 -18.02 14.95 -18.50
N PRO A 127 -18.72 13.82 -18.67
CA PRO A 127 -19.05 12.92 -17.56
C PRO A 127 -17.77 12.29 -17.00
N VAL A 128 -17.64 12.37 -15.67
CA VAL A 128 -16.59 11.69 -14.90
C VAL A 128 -17.28 10.75 -13.92
N ILE A 129 -16.85 9.49 -13.90
CA ILE A 129 -17.33 8.44 -13.00
C ILE A 129 -16.25 8.16 -11.96
N ALA A 130 -16.66 8.10 -10.69
CA ALA A 130 -15.76 7.72 -9.62
C ALA A 130 -15.85 6.21 -9.33
N GLU A 131 -14.72 5.58 -9.06
CA GLU A 131 -14.67 4.23 -8.49
C GLU A 131 -13.97 4.28 -7.13
N LEU A 132 -14.64 3.78 -6.09
CA LEU A 132 -14.20 3.88 -4.70
C LEU A 132 -13.50 2.60 -4.25
N ALA A 133 -12.26 2.74 -3.77
CA ALA A 133 -11.53 1.63 -3.15
C ALA A 133 -12.22 1.15 -1.86
N PRO A 134 -12.19 -0.16 -1.52
CA PRO A 134 -12.92 -0.67 -0.36
C PRO A 134 -12.44 -0.09 1.00
N ALA A 135 -11.19 0.41 1.04
CA ALA A 135 -10.61 1.05 2.22
C ALA A 135 -11.23 2.42 2.57
N VAL A 136 -12.20 2.90 1.78
CA VAL A 136 -12.87 4.20 1.97
C VAL A 136 -13.68 4.27 3.27
N ILE A 137 -14.15 3.12 3.77
CA ILE A 137 -14.97 3.07 4.98
C ILE A 137 -14.16 3.49 6.22
N GLY A 138 -14.74 4.40 7.00
CA GLY A 138 -14.13 5.00 8.19
C GLY A 138 -13.18 6.18 7.90
N GLN A 139 -12.86 6.48 6.64
CA GLN A 139 -11.91 7.54 6.29
C GLN A 139 -12.46 8.96 6.48
N PHE A 140 -13.79 9.10 6.51
CA PHE A 140 -14.50 10.38 6.56
C PHE A 140 -15.41 10.52 7.78
N GLY A 141 -15.19 9.71 8.82
CA GLY A 141 -15.99 9.67 10.05
C GLY A 141 -16.44 8.26 10.45
N ASP A 142 -16.76 8.07 11.72
CA ASP A 142 -17.07 6.75 12.30
C ASP A 142 -18.39 6.16 11.82
N ASP A 143 -19.41 7.00 11.65
CA ASP A 143 -20.75 6.59 11.23
C ASP A 143 -21.04 6.92 9.75
N VAL A 144 -19.99 7.22 8.98
CA VAL A 144 -20.12 7.56 7.55
C VAL A 144 -20.19 6.28 6.72
N ARG A 145 -21.39 6.02 6.21
CA ARG A 145 -21.66 4.89 5.31
C ARG A 145 -21.21 5.19 3.89
N LEU A 146 -20.99 4.13 3.11
CA LEU A 146 -20.67 4.25 1.69
C LEU A 146 -21.69 5.08 0.91
N TRP A 147 -22.98 4.98 1.27
CA TRP A 147 -24.07 5.68 0.59
C TRP A 147 -24.01 7.20 0.77
N LYS A 148 -23.55 7.68 1.94
CA LYS A 148 -23.29 9.09 2.17
C LYS A 148 -22.17 9.60 1.27
N ILE A 149 -21.08 8.83 1.18
CA ILE A 149 -19.94 9.16 0.32
C ILE A 149 -20.37 9.20 -1.15
N LYS A 150 -21.16 8.23 -1.61
CA LYS A 150 -21.72 8.23 -2.96
C LYS A 150 -22.57 9.48 -3.20
N ALA A 151 -23.53 9.78 -2.33
CA ALA A 151 -24.37 10.96 -2.47
C ALA A 151 -23.54 12.26 -2.52
N ALA A 152 -22.54 12.42 -1.65
CA ALA A 152 -21.65 13.58 -1.65
C ALA A 152 -20.86 13.70 -2.97
N LEU A 153 -20.35 12.59 -3.52
CA LEU A 153 -19.68 12.59 -4.82
C LEU A 153 -20.63 13.00 -5.95
N LYS A 154 -21.89 12.52 -5.92
CA LYS A 154 -22.91 12.91 -6.91
C LYS A 154 -23.23 14.40 -6.81
N GLU A 155 -23.33 14.95 -5.60
CA GLU A 155 -23.51 16.40 -5.37
C GLU A 155 -22.36 17.25 -5.92
N ILE A 156 -21.11 16.77 -5.80
CA ILE A 156 -19.92 17.46 -6.31
C ILE A 156 -19.88 17.47 -7.85
N GLY A 157 -20.64 16.57 -8.50
CA GLY A 157 -20.82 16.53 -9.95
C GLY A 157 -20.27 15.27 -10.63
N PHE A 158 -19.95 14.20 -9.89
CA PHE A 158 -19.66 12.91 -10.52
C PHE A 158 -20.93 12.35 -11.18
N ALA A 159 -20.79 11.83 -12.40
CA ALA A 159 -21.90 11.28 -13.17
C ALA A 159 -22.43 9.98 -12.54
N GLU A 160 -21.54 9.13 -12.04
CA GLU A 160 -21.86 7.92 -11.29
C GLU A 160 -20.70 7.53 -10.36
N VAL A 161 -20.98 6.65 -9.39
CA VAL A 161 -20.02 6.09 -8.46
C VAL A 161 -20.16 4.57 -8.40
N PHE A 162 -19.05 3.84 -8.52
CA PHE A 162 -18.99 2.38 -8.44
C PHE A 162 -18.05 1.90 -7.32
N GLU A 163 -18.27 0.69 -6.81
CA GLU A 163 -17.34 0.04 -5.89
C GLU A 163 -16.20 -0.64 -6.67
N VAL A 164 -14.95 -0.34 -6.31
CA VAL A 164 -13.78 -1.10 -6.80
C VAL A 164 -13.78 -2.54 -6.28
N ALA A 165 -14.57 -2.82 -5.23
CA ALA A 165 -14.80 -4.17 -4.74
C ALA A 165 -15.39 -5.10 -5.83
N LEU A 166 -16.08 -4.57 -6.84
CA LEU A 166 -16.53 -5.35 -8.00
C LEU A 166 -15.34 -5.95 -8.77
N GLY A 167 -14.32 -5.15 -9.07
CA GLY A 167 -13.10 -5.65 -9.70
C GLY A 167 -12.31 -6.60 -8.81
N ALA A 168 -12.43 -6.46 -7.48
CA ALA A 168 -11.84 -7.40 -6.52
C ALA A 168 -12.54 -8.75 -6.53
N ASP A 169 -13.87 -8.76 -6.65
CA ASP A 169 -14.68 -9.97 -6.84
C ASP A 169 -14.28 -10.74 -8.11
N ILE A 170 -14.15 -10.03 -9.24
CA ILE A 170 -13.67 -10.62 -10.51
C ILE A 170 -12.24 -11.18 -10.34
N GLY A 171 -11.36 -10.42 -9.68
CA GLY A 171 -10.01 -10.84 -9.36
C GLY A 171 -9.96 -12.12 -8.52
N ALA A 172 -10.77 -12.20 -7.46
CA ALA A 172 -10.79 -13.33 -6.53
C ALA A 172 -11.14 -14.64 -7.24
N ILE A 173 -12.17 -14.64 -8.09
CA ILE A 173 -12.54 -15.86 -8.84
C ILE A 173 -11.49 -16.20 -9.89
N THR A 174 -10.94 -15.18 -10.58
CA THR A 174 -9.90 -15.40 -11.60
C THR A 174 -8.65 -16.02 -10.99
N GLU A 175 -8.21 -15.51 -9.84
CA GLU A 175 -7.04 -16.03 -9.12
C GLU A 175 -7.31 -17.39 -8.48
N ALA A 176 -8.53 -17.65 -7.99
CA ALA A 176 -8.94 -18.97 -7.52
C ALA A 176 -8.82 -20.02 -8.62
N ARG A 177 -9.37 -19.74 -9.81
CA ARG A 177 -9.24 -20.61 -10.98
C ARG A 177 -7.78 -20.83 -11.38
N HIS A 178 -6.99 -19.76 -11.38
CA HIS A 178 -5.56 -19.83 -11.72
C HIS A 178 -4.79 -20.74 -10.75
N TYR A 179 -5.01 -20.58 -9.45
CA TYR A 179 -4.37 -21.41 -8.42
C TYR A 179 -4.71 -22.90 -8.60
N VAL A 180 -5.99 -23.23 -8.77
CA VAL A 180 -6.47 -24.61 -8.95
C VAL A 180 -5.89 -25.24 -10.21
N ASN A 181 -5.87 -24.51 -11.34
CA ASN A 181 -5.49 -25.09 -12.62
C ASN A 181 -3.98 -25.14 -12.86
N GLU A 182 -3.20 -24.28 -12.22
CA GLU A 182 -1.77 -24.15 -12.49
C GLU A 182 -0.89 -24.53 -11.29
N VAL A 183 -1.24 -24.12 -10.07
CA VAL A 183 -0.43 -24.46 -8.88
C VAL A 183 -0.75 -25.88 -8.41
N LYS A 184 -2.02 -26.21 -8.22
CA LYS A 184 -2.41 -27.54 -7.71
C LYS A 184 -2.12 -28.68 -8.71
N THR A 185 -2.02 -28.36 -10.00
CA THR A 185 -1.61 -29.33 -11.03
C THR A 185 -0.09 -29.45 -11.17
N GLY A 186 0.68 -28.64 -10.44
CA GLY A 186 2.15 -28.65 -10.46
C GLY A 186 2.79 -27.96 -11.67
N LYS A 187 2.01 -27.23 -12.49
CA LYS A 187 2.55 -26.45 -13.62
C LYS A 187 3.29 -25.21 -13.14
N LEU A 188 2.78 -24.55 -12.10
CA LEU A 188 3.43 -23.44 -11.42
C LEU A 188 3.81 -23.86 -9.99
N PRO A 189 4.98 -23.44 -9.48
CA PRO A 189 5.40 -23.79 -8.12
C PRO A 189 4.53 -23.10 -7.07
N PHE A 190 4.11 -21.86 -7.29
CA PHE A 190 3.27 -21.07 -6.37
C PHE A 190 2.58 -19.96 -7.15
N LEU A 191 1.58 -19.31 -6.53
CA LEU A 191 0.89 -18.15 -7.08
C LEU A 191 1.08 -16.94 -6.18
N LEU A 192 1.60 -15.85 -6.73
CA LEU A 192 1.67 -14.53 -6.10
C LEU A 192 0.48 -13.70 -6.56
N THR A 193 -0.24 -13.10 -5.61
CA THR A 193 -1.30 -12.11 -5.89
C THR A 193 -0.75 -10.90 -6.67
N SER A 194 -1.58 -10.25 -7.50
CA SER A 194 -1.13 -9.14 -8.38
C SER A 194 -1.70 -7.76 -8.03
N CYS A 195 -2.70 -7.69 -7.16
CA CYS A 195 -3.53 -6.50 -6.95
C CYS A 195 -2.77 -5.28 -6.36
N CYS A 196 -1.72 -5.52 -5.57
CA CYS A 196 -0.84 -4.49 -5.01
C CYS A 196 0.29 -4.14 -6.00
N PRO A 197 0.35 -2.91 -6.57
CA PRO A 197 1.31 -2.58 -7.62
C PRO A 197 2.76 -2.65 -7.13
N ALA A 198 3.01 -2.21 -5.89
CA ALA A 198 4.35 -2.23 -5.30
C ALA A 198 4.86 -3.66 -5.09
N TRP A 199 3.98 -4.57 -4.64
CA TRP A 199 4.27 -5.99 -4.49
C TRP A 199 4.54 -6.66 -5.84
N SER A 200 3.65 -6.48 -6.82
CA SER A 200 3.82 -7.06 -8.16
C SER A 200 5.14 -6.59 -8.81
N MET A 201 5.49 -5.32 -8.65
CA MET A 201 6.77 -4.79 -9.13
C MET A 201 7.97 -5.37 -8.38
N LEU A 202 7.86 -5.56 -7.06
CA LEU A 202 8.93 -6.18 -6.27
C LEU A 202 9.15 -7.64 -6.66
N ALA A 203 8.06 -8.40 -6.86
CA ALA A 203 8.09 -9.77 -7.32
C ALA A 203 8.79 -9.89 -8.67
N LYS A 204 8.38 -9.07 -9.66
CA LYS A 204 8.99 -9.05 -11.00
C LYS A 204 10.49 -8.70 -10.98
N LYS A 205 10.92 -7.80 -10.08
CA LYS A 205 12.34 -7.44 -9.93
C LYS A 205 13.16 -8.53 -9.22
N THR A 206 12.57 -9.22 -8.24
CA THR A 206 13.26 -10.25 -7.43
C THR A 206 13.28 -11.62 -8.13
N LEU A 207 12.23 -11.92 -8.90
CA LEU A 207 11.98 -13.19 -9.57
C LEU A 207 11.78 -13.00 -11.10
N PRO A 208 12.76 -12.44 -11.82
CA PRO A 208 12.62 -12.16 -13.26
C PRO A 208 12.38 -13.43 -14.10
N ASP A 209 12.92 -14.57 -13.66
CA ASP A 209 12.77 -15.87 -14.35
C ASP A 209 11.50 -16.63 -13.95
N MET A 210 10.70 -16.10 -13.01
CA MET A 210 9.47 -16.72 -12.51
C MET A 210 8.29 -15.74 -12.57
N VAL A 211 8.29 -14.81 -13.52
CA VAL A 211 7.24 -13.77 -13.65
C VAL A 211 5.85 -14.37 -13.80
N GLU A 212 5.73 -15.56 -14.39
CA GLU A 212 4.47 -16.30 -14.55
C GLU A 212 3.83 -16.72 -13.21
N THR A 213 4.62 -16.78 -12.13
CA THR A 213 4.08 -17.00 -10.77
C THR A 213 3.33 -15.79 -10.24
N VAL A 214 3.51 -14.60 -10.83
CA VAL A 214 2.67 -13.43 -10.52
C VAL A 214 1.40 -13.53 -11.33
N SER A 215 0.26 -13.57 -10.63
CA SER A 215 -1.06 -13.59 -11.25
C SER A 215 -1.20 -12.54 -12.36
N SER A 216 -1.73 -12.97 -13.50
CA SER A 216 -2.06 -12.10 -14.63
C SER A 216 -3.41 -11.40 -14.46
N ALA A 217 -4.14 -11.69 -13.38
CA ALA A 217 -5.41 -11.02 -13.08
C ALA A 217 -5.21 -9.50 -13.02
N LEU A 218 -6.15 -8.77 -13.63
CA LEU A 218 -6.20 -7.33 -13.56
C LEU A 218 -6.34 -6.89 -12.10
N THR A 219 -5.74 -5.76 -11.75
CA THR A 219 -5.97 -5.22 -10.41
C THR A 219 -7.42 -4.73 -10.29
N PRO A 220 -8.00 -4.71 -9.08
CA PRO A 220 -9.40 -4.32 -8.90
C PRO A 220 -9.77 -2.97 -9.51
N MET A 221 -8.87 -2.00 -9.46
CA MET A 221 -9.00 -0.70 -10.13
C MET A 221 -9.21 -0.86 -11.64
N VAL A 222 -8.32 -1.59 -12.31
CA VAL A 222 -8.37 -1.77 -13.77
C VAL A 222 -9.57 -2.63 -14.19
N ALA A 223 -9.87 -3.69 -13.44
CA ALA A 223 -11.01 -4.55 -13.72
C ALA A 223 -12.34 -3.79 -13.61
N THR A 224 -12.49 -2.96 -12.57
CA THR A 224 -13.68 -2.12 -12.36
C THR A 224 -13.78 -1.08 -13.47
N ALA A 225 -12.69 -0.37 -13.76
CA ALA A 225 -12.66 0.66 -14.81
C ALA A 225 -13.04 0.11 -16.20
N ARG A 226 -12.50 -1.05 -16.60
CA ARG A 226 -12.86 -1.70 -17.88
C ARG A 226 -14.33 -2.11 -17.92
N THR A 227 -14.85 -2.62 -16.80
CA THR A 227 -16.29 -2.96 -16.67
C THR A 227 -17.16 -1.71 -16.81
N ILE A 228 -16.75 -0.58 -16.22
CA ILE A 228 -17.45 0.70 -16.36
C ILE A 228 -17.41 1.18 -17.81
N LYS A 229 -16.25 1.15 -18.48
CA LYS A 229 -16.09 1.59 -19.89
C LYS A 229 -16.96 0.80 -20.86
N GLN A 230 -17.24 -0.48 -20.59
CA GLN A 230 -18.18 -1.26 -21.42
C GLN A 230 -19.61 -0.68 -21.41
N ARG A 231 -20.02 -0.04 -20.31
CA ARG A 231 -21.35 0.59 -20.16
C ARG A 231 -21.32 2.10 -20.44
N HIS A 232 -20.17 2.73 -20.22
CA HIS A 232 -19.95 4.17 -20.30
C HIS A 232 -18.66 4.49 -21.09
N PRO A 233 -18.61 4.21 -22.40
CA PRO A 233 -17.36 4.29 -23.19
C PRO A 233 -16.75 5.70 -23.22
N GLU A 234 -17.59 6.74 -23.22
CA GLU A 234 -17.17 8.15 -23.29
C GLU A 234 -16.87 8.76 -21.92
N ALA A 235 -17.18 8.07 -20.81
CA ALA A 235 -16.98 8.62 -19.48
C ALA A 235 -15.51 8.54 -19.08
N LYS A 236 -14.98 9.60 -18.45
CA LYS A 236 -13.67 9.53 -17.80
C LYS A 236 -13.80 8.84 -16.45
N ILE A 237 -12.80 8.06 -16.06
CA ILE A 237 -12.83 7.30 -14.81
C ILE A 237 -11.79 7.85 -13.83
N VAL A 238 -12.23 8.14 -12.61
CA VAL A 238 -11.35 8.45 -11.49
C VAL A 238 -11.40 7.35 -10.45
N PHE A 239 -10.24 6.77 -10.16
CA PHE A 239 -10.07 5.93 -8.99
C PHE A 239 -9.83 6.80 -7.75
N VAL A 240 -10.60 6.53 -6.70
CA VAL A 240 -10.45 7.17 -5.38
C VAL A 240 -10.00 6.11 -4.40
N GLY A 241 -8.76 6.22 -3.89
CA GLY A 241 -8.24 5.17 -3.02
C GLY A 241 -6.98 5.51 -2.25
N PRO A 242 -6.52 4.61 -1.37
CA PRO A 242 -5.51 4.94 -0.36
C PRO A 242 -4.06 4.96 -0.87
N CYS A 243 -3.83 4.77 -2.18
CA CYS A 243 -2.54 4.33 -2.70
C CYS A 243 -1.99 5.26 -3.78
N ALA A 244 -0.89 5.96 -3.48
CA ALA A 244 -0.16 6.75 -4.46
C ALA A 244 0.44 5.90 -5.60
N ALA A 245 0.77 4.63 -5.34
CA ALA A 245 1.30 3.73 -6.38
C ALA A 245 0.29 3.47 -7.52
N LYS A 246 -1.02 3.60 -7.24
CA LYS A 246 -2.07 3.47 -8.26
C LYS A 246 -1.98 4.58 -9.32
N LYS A 247 -1.49 5.78 -8.99
CA LYS A 247 -1.22 6.85 -9.97
C LYS A 247 -0.26 6.38 -11.06
N LEU A 248 0.77 5.62 -10.68
CA LEU A 248 1.72 5.06 -11.64
C LEU A 248 1.16 3.87 -12.42
N GLU A 249 0.34 3.04 -11.78
CA GLU A 249 -0.37 1.97 -12.49
C GLU A 249 -1.28 2.55 -13.58
N ALA A 250 -2.10 3.56 -13.26
CA ALA A 250 -2.96 4.25 -14.21
C ALA A 250 -2.16 4.91 -15.35
N SER A 251 -0.94 5.37 -15.08
CA SER A 251 -0.07 5.95 -16.14
C SER A 251 0.51 4.93 -17.13
N ARG A 252 0.41 3.62 -16.86
CA ARG A 252 0.95 2.58 -17.75
C ARG A 252 0.23 2.60 -19.09
N ARG A 253 0.96 2.34 -20.19
CA ARG A 253 0.40 2.34 -21.55
C ARG A 253 -0.82 1.42 -21.72
N SER A 254 -0.85 0.31 -20.99
CA SER A 254 -1.93 -0.68 -21.02
C SER A 254 -3.15 -0.32 -20.17
N VAL A 255 -3.10 0.75 -19.37
CA VAL A 255 -4.15 1.13 -18.41
C VAL A 255 -4.63 2.57 -18.61
N ARG A 256 -3.78 3.46 -19.15
CA ARG A 256 -4.06 4.89 -19.30
C ARG A 256 -5.30 5.25 -20.13
N SER A 257 -5.86 4.30 -20.89
CA SER A 257 -7.13 4.44 -21.61
C SER A 257 -8.36 4.15 -20.74
N ASP A 258 -8.15 3.38 -19.67
CA ASP A 258 -9.21 2.81 -18.85
C ASP A 258 -9.41 3.68 -17.60
N VAL A 259 -8.31 4.11 -16.97
CA VAL A 259 -8.31 4.95 -15.75
C VAL A 259 -7.66 6.29 -16.06
N ASP A 260 -8.44 7.37 -16.05
CA ASP A 260 -8.00 8.72 -16.40
C ASP A 260 -7.31 9.43 -15.24
N PHE A 261 -7.82 9.24 -14.02
CA PHE A 261 -7.32 9.89 -12.81
C PHE A 261 -7.27 8.94 -11.61
N VAL A 262 -6.39 9.26 -10.66
CA VAL A 262 -6.26 8.62 -9.37
C VAL A 262 -6.10 9.73 -8.33
N ILE A 263 -6.99 9.76 -7.35
CA ILE A 263 -6.88 10.66 -6.19
C ILE A 263 -6.89 9.86 -4.89
N THR A 264 -6.19 10.38 -3.88
CA THR A 264 -6.18 9.78 -2.54
C THR A 264 -7.43 10.14 -1.72
N PHE A 265 -7.63 9.47 -0.57
CA PHE A 265 -8.69 9.89 0.36
C PHE A 265 -8.38 11.24 0.99
N GLU A 266 -7.10 11.56 1.21
CA GLU A 266 -6.65 12.90 1.61
C GLU A 266 -7.00 13.97 0.55
N GLU A 267 -6.78 13.67 -0.75
CA GLU A 267 -7.17 14.56 -1.83
C GLU A 267 -8.70 14.71 -1.94
N LEU A 268 -9.47 13.65 -1.70
CA LEU A 268 -10.93 13.72 -1.67
C LEU A 268 -11.43 14.53 -0.46
N ASP A 269 -10.81 14.39 0.71
CA ASP A 269 -11.13 15.18 1.91
C ASP A 269 -10.91 16.68 1.67
N ALA A 270 -9.82 17.03 0.98
CA ALA A 270 -9.57 18.40 0.54
C ALA A 270 -10.67 18.92 -0.42
N ILE A 271 -11.20 18.07 -1.31
CA ILE A 271 -12.31 18.43 -2.19
C ILE A 271 -13.60 18.64 -1.39
N PHE A 272 -13.94 17.75 -0.44
CA PHE A 272 -15.10 17.91 0.44
C PHE A 272 -15.01 19.21 1.25
N THR A 273 -13.86 19.47 1.87
CA THR A 273 -13.59 20.70 2.62
C THR A 273 -13.77 21.93 1.74
N ALA A 274 -13.21 21.93 0.53
CA ALA A 274 -13.33 23.06 -0.41
C ALA A 274 -14.78 23.28 -0.89
N LYS A 275 -15.62 22.25 -0.86
CA LYS A 275 -17.04 22.31 -1.18
C LYS A 275 -17.94 22.62 0.02
N GLY A 276 -17.37 22.70 1.22
CA GLY A 276 -18.14 22.90 2.45
C GLY A 276 -18.97 21.67 2.84
N ILE A 277 -18.60 20.48 2.37
CA ILE A 277 -19.26 19.22 2.73
C ILE A 277 -18.55 18.67 3.98
N ASP A 278 -19.28 18.63 5.08
CA ASP A 278 -18.86 17.93 6.30
C ASP A 278 -19.57 16.58 6.38
N MET A 279 -18.81 15.50 6.20
CA MET A 279 -19.34 14.14 6.12
C MET A 279 -19.98 13.65 7.43
N GLU A 280 -19.64 14.24 8.58
CA GLU A 280 -20.26 13.90 9.86
C GLU A 280 -21.70 14.43 9.95
N THR A 281 -21.96 15.62 9.38
CA THR A 281 -23.28 16.27 9.39
C THR A 281 -24.08 16.06 8.10
N TYR A 282 -23.44 15.62 7.03
CA TYR A 282 -24.07 15.31 5.75
C TYR A 282 -25.09 14.17 5.88
N ASP A 283 -26.31 14.38 5.40
CA ASP A 283 -27.47 13.52 5.65
C ASP A 283 -28.01 12.80 4.40
N ALA A 284 -27.65 13.27 3.20
CA ALA A 284 -28.07 12.63 1.96
C ALA A 284 -27.36 11.28 1.76
N GLU A 285 -28.09 10.34 1.17
CA GLU A 285 -27.61 9.00 0.90
C GLU A 285 -28.12 8.50 -0.44
N GLU A 286 -27.24 7.82 -1.16
CA GLU A 286 -27.60 7.12 -2.39
C GLU A 286 -27.08 5.67 -2.29
N PRO A 287 -27.97 4.67 -2.27
CA PRO A 287 -27.56 3.28 -2.18
C PRO A 287 -26.61 2.85 -3.31
N ILE A 288 -25.71 1.92 -2.96
CA ILE A 288 -24.80 1.23 -3.88
C ILE A 288 -24.59 -0.20 -3.39
N HIS A 289 -24.69 -1.16 -4.32
CA HIS A 289 -24.70 -2.60 -4.06
C HIS A 289 -24.05 -3.36 -5.21
N ASP A 290 -22.81 -3.00 -5.52
CA ASP A 290 -22.15 -3.48 -6.74
C ASP A 290 -21.14 -4.60 -6.46
N ALA A 291 -20.94 -4.96 -5.17
CA ALA A 291 -19.89 -5.88 -4.75
C ALA A 291 -20.27 -6.74 -3.54
N THR A 292 -19.46 -7.77 -3.29
CA THR A 292 -19.65 -8.75 -2.21
C THR A 292 -18.69 -8.54 -1.04
N GLY A 293 -18.92 -9.26 0.06
CA GLY A 293 -18.05 -9.24 1.23
C GLY A 293 -16.60 -9.63 0.91
N THR A 294 -16.42 -10.58 -0.01
CA THR A 294 -15.11 -11.02 -0.53
C THR A 294 -14.33 -9.85 -1.14
N GLY A 295 -14.89 -9.17 -2.14
CA GLY A 295 -14.26 -8.01 -2.78
C GLY A 295 -14.02 -6.85 -1.83
N ARG A 296 -14.94 -6.60 -0.89
CA ARG A 296 -14.78 -5.54 0.13
C ARG A 296 -13.64 -5.85 1.11
N GLY A 297 -13.36 -7.13 1.35
CA GLY A 297 -12.29 -7.61 2.23
C GLY A 297 -10.87 -7.36 1.72
N TYR A 298 -10.67 -7.12 0.42
CA TYR A 298 -9.35 -6.89 -0.19
C TYR A 298 -8.54 -5.75 0.45
N ALA A 299 -9.21 -4.81 1.12
CA ALA A 299 -8.57 -3.62 1.68
C ALA A 299 -7.64 -3.91 2.87
N VAL A 300 -7.82 -5.04 3.57
CA VAL A 300 -6.99 -5.43 4.71
C VAL A 300 -6.00 -6.52 4.33
N ALA A 301 -4.83 -6.52 4.95
CA ALA A 301 -3.85 -7.60 4.85
C ALA A 301 -4.48 -8.96 5.19
N GLY A 302 -4.22 -9.96 4.34
CA GLY A 302 -4.81 -11.30 4.38
C GLY A 302 -6.18 -11.38 3.69
N GLY A 303 -6.79 -10.24 3.37
CA GLY A 303 -8.13 -10.18 2.78
C GLY A 303 -8.19 -10.74 1.36
N VAL A 304 -7.10 -10.63 0.60
CA VAL A 304 -7.02 -11.15 -0.77
C VAL A 304 -6.89 -12.66 -0.77
N ALA A 305 -5.98 -13.21 0.04
CA ALA A 305 -5.82 -14.65 0.17
C ALA A 305 -7.10 -15.31 0.70
N ASN A 306 -7.72 -14.72 1.73
CA ASN A 306 -8.99 -15.23 2.26
C ASN A 306 -10.11 -15.18 1.21
N ALA A 307 -10.15 -14.12 0.40
CA ALA A 307 -11.13 -14.00 -0.68
C ALA A 307 -10.97 -15.11 -1.72
N ILE A 308 -9.72 -15.37 -2.15
CA ILE A 308 -9.41 -16.43 -3.11
C ILE A 308 -9.72 -17.80 -2.51
N GLU A 309 -9.35 -18.04 -1.25
CA GLU A 309 -9.64 -19.29 -0.53
C GLU A 309 -11.13 -19.56 -0.43
N ASN A 310 -11.94 -18.55 -0.07
CA ASN A 310 -13.39 -18.70 -0.02
C ASN A 310 -13.97 -19.07 -1.39
N CYS A 311 -13.48 -18.45 -2.47
CA CYS A 311 -13.86 -18.81 -3.84
C CYS A 311 -13.43 -20.24 -4.21
N ILE A 312 -12.24 -20.69 -3.79
CA ILE A 312 -11.78 -22.07 -4.03
C ILE A 312 -12.68 -23.07 -3.29
N ASN A 313 -12.95 -22.82 -2.01
CA ASN A 313 -13.76 -23.71 -1.18
C ASN A 313 -15.18 -23.88 -1.73
N GLU A 314 -15.77 -22.81 -2.27
CA GLU A 314 -17.11 -22.83 -2.86
C GLU A 314 -17.12 -23.45 -4.28
N TYR A 315 -16.25 -23.00 -5.17
CA TYR A 315 -16.34 -23.35 -6.60
C TYR A 315 -15.51 -24.57 -7.00
N TYR A 316 -14.54 -24.97 -6.18
CA TYR A 316 -13.61 -26.08 -6.41
C TYR A 316 -13.46 -26.94 -5.14
N PRO A 317 -14.56 -27.50 -4.60
CA PRO A 317 -14.56 -28.19 -3.32
C PRO A 317 -13.58 -29.37 -3.28
N GLY A 318 -12.91 -29.55 -2.14
CA GLY A 318 -11.88 -30.58 -1.96
C GLY A 318 -10.46 -30.16 -2.37
N THR A 319 -10.28 -28.92 -2.85
CA THR A 319 -8.95 -28.37 -3.13
C THR A 319 -8.33 -27.81 -1.85
N GLU A 320 -7.27 -28.43 -1.34
CA GLU A 320 -6.48 -27.85 -0.24
C GLU A 320 -5.73 -26.60 -0.69
N VAL A 321 -5.78 -25.53 0.09
CA VAL A 321 -5.07 -24.27 -0.18
C VAL A 321 -4.05 -24.01 0.92
N TYR A 322 -2.81 -23.71 0.53
CA TYR A 322 -1.75 -23.32 1.45
C TYR A 322 -1.52 -21.81 1.32
N ILE A 323 -1.87 -21.04 2.36
CA ILE A 323 -1.80 -19.58 2.31
C ILE A 323 -0.57 -19.08 3.03
N GLU A 324 0.12 -18.15 2.38
CA GLU A 324 1.20 -17.37 2.97
C GLU A 324 0.91 -15.89 2.80
N HIS A 325 1.26 -15.10 3.81
CA HIS A 325 1.01 -13.67 3.81
C HIS A 325 2.26 -12.90 4.21
N ALA A 326 2.53 -11.81 3.50
CA ALA A 326 3.58 -10.87 3.85
C ALA A 326 3.11 -9.42 3.65
N GLU A 327 3.39 -8.58 4.64
CA GLU A 327 3.05 -7.16 4.61
C GLU A 327 4.28 -6.29 4.89
N GLY A 328 4.34 -5.13 4.24
CA GLY A 328 5.53 -4.30 4.24
C GLY A 328 6.62 -4.88 3.32
N LEU A 329 7.17 -4.02 2.46
CA LEU A 329 8.07 -4.47 1.40
C LEU A 329 9.33 -5.22 1.88
N SER A 330 9.78 -4.99 3.12
CA SER A 330 10.90 -5.74 3.70
C SER A 330 10.56 -7.21 3.93
N ASP A 331 9.36 -7.51 4.43
CA ASP A 331 8.95 -8.90 4.67
C ASP A 331 8.45 -9.56 3.39
N CYS A 332 7.82 -8.79 2.49
CA CYS A 332 7.60 -9.20 1.11
C CYS A 332 8.91 -9.66 0.43
N GLN A 333 10.00 -8.91 0.57
CA GLN A 333 11.30 -9.30 0.00
C GLN A 333 11.79 -10.64 0.56
N LYS A 334 11.69 -10.84 1.88
CA LYS A 334 12.06 -12.12 2.51
C LYS A 334 11.19 -13.27 1.99
N MET A 335 9.89 -13.04 1.85
CA MET A 335 8.95 -14.03 1.32
C MET A 335 9.31 -14.45 -0.10
N LEU A 336 9.59 -13.49 -0.99
CA LEU A 336 10.02 -13.77 -2.36
C LEU A 336 11.33 -14.57 -2.41
N LEU A 337 12.29 -14.28 -1.52
CA LEU A 337 13.54 -15.04 -1.43
C LEU A 337 13.32 -16.48 -0.94
N MET A 338 12.38 -16.70 0.00
CA MET A 338 11.99 -18.04 0.43
C MET A 338 11.29 -18.82 -0.69
N ALA A 339 10.40 -18.16 -1.43
CA ALA A 339 9.72 -18.75 -2.57
C ALA A 339 10.72 -19.12 -3.69
N LYS A 340 11.69 -18.25 -3.99
CA LYS A 340 12.79 -18.54 -4.93
C LYS A 340 13.61 -19.77 -4.54
N ALA A 341 13.73 -20.03 -3.23
CA ALA A 341 14.45 -21.18 -2.70
C ALA A 341 13.61 -22.47 -2.64
N GLY A 342 12.40 -22.49 -3.23
CA GLY A 342 11.50 -23.64 -3.24
C GLY A 342 10.81 -23.92 -1.89
N LYS A 343 10.88 -22.98 -0.93
CA LYS A 343 10.32 -23.18 0.41
C LYS A 343 8.83 -22.84 0.53
N LYS A 344 8.22 -22.40 -0.57
CA LYS A 344 6.84 -21.92 -0.63
C LYS A 344 6.08 -22.56 -1.80
N ASP A 345 6.55 -23.71 -2.27
CA ASP A 345 5.87 -24.45 -3.33
C ASP A 345 4.48 -24.92 -2.85
N GLY A 346 3.51 -24.94 -3.76
CA GLY A 346 2.10 -25.16 -3.48
C GLY A 346 1.37 -23.97 -2.85
N CYS A 347 2.05 -22.87 -2.49
CA CYS A 347 1.42 -21.78 -1.77
C CYS A 347 0.71 -20.77 -2.68
N LEU A 348 -0.39 -20.21 -2.18
CA LEU A 348 -0.95 -18.93 -2.57
C LEU A 348 -0.34 -17.86 -1.66
N ILE A 349 0.42 -16.93 -2.23
CA ILE A 349 1.17 -15.93 -1.48
C ILE A 349 0.56 -14.54 -1.71
N GLU A 350 -0.04 -13.99 -0.66
CA GLU A 350 -0.45 -12.59 -0.63
C GLU A 350 0.72 -11.69 -0.21
N GLY A 351 0.98 -10.66 -1.01
CA GLY A 351 1.94 -9.63 -0.64
C GLY A 351 1.33 -8.23 -0.69
N MET A 352 1.49 -7.50 0.41
CA MET A 352 1.03 -6.12 0.55
C MET A 352 2.20 -5.19 0.82
N GLY A 353 2.38 -4.16 -0.02
CA GLY A 353 3.49 -3.22 0.15
C GLY A 353 3.42 -2.37 1.43
N CYS A 354 2.22 -2.20 2.00
CA CYS A 354 1.97 -1.42 3.21
C CYS A 354 1.64 -2.35 4.40
N PRO A 355 2.11 -2.07 5.62
CA PRO A 355 1.85 -2.90 6.80
C PRO A 355 0.40 -2.74 7.26
N GLY A 356 -0.44 -3.76 7.04
CA GLY A 356 -1.89 -3.73 7.25
C GLY A 356 -2.72 -3.78 5.96
N GLY A 357 -2.08 -3.77 4.78
CA GLY A 357 -2.78 -3.77 3.48
C GLY A 357 -3.13 -2.36 2.99
N CYS A 358 -4.17 -2.24 2.16
CA CYS A 358 -4.58 -0.96 1.58
C CYS A 358 -5.07 0.06 2.62
N VAL A 359 -5.60 -0.40 3.76
CA VAL A 359 -5.96 0.46 4.91
C VAL A 359 -4.76 1.18 5.56
N ALA A 360 -3.54 0.76 5.23
CA ALA A 360 -2.28 1.41 5.61
C ALA A 360 -1.61 2.12 4.43
N GLY A 361 -2.36 2.34 3.35
CA GLY A 361 -1.90 3.11 2.20
C GLY A 361 -1.58 4.55 2.59
N VAL A 362 -0.66 5.16 1.86
CA VAL A 362 -0.12 6.48 2.20
C VAL A 362 -1.08 7.65 1.97
N GLY A 363 -2.25 7.39 1.42
CA GLY A 363 -3.32 8.36 1.20
C GLY A 363 -4.57 8.09 2.04
N THR A 364 -4.41 7.48 3.22
CA THR A 364 -5.48 7.30 4.22
C THR A 364 -5.48 8.42 5.26
N ASN A 365 -6.64 8.65 5.89
CA ASN A 365 -6.86 9.75 6.83
C ASN A 365 -6.83 9.29 8.30
N ILE A 366 -6.94 7.98 8.55
CA ILE A 366 -7.10 7.40 9.88
C ILE A 366 -6.07 6.32 10.19
N ALA A 367 -5.89 6.03 11.48
CA ALA A 367 -4.98 5.00 11.94
C ALA A 367 -5.38 3.59 11.45
N ILE A 368 -4.38 2.77 11.15
CA ILE A 368 -4.52 1.42 10.57
C ILE A 368 -5.51 0.53 11.35
N PRO A 369 -5.45 0.43 12.71
CA PRO A 369 -6.38 -0.43 13.45
C PRO A 369 -7.84 -0.02 13.28
N LYS A 370 -8.11 1.31 13.25
CA LYS A 370 -9.43 1.88 13.07
C LYS A 370 -9.97 1.56 11.67
N ALA A 371 -9.16 1.79 10.64
CA ALA A 371 -9.52 1.48 9.25
C ALA A 371 -9.77 -0.03 9.05
N ALA A 372 -8.90 -0.89 9.58
CA ALA A 372 -9.06 -2.33 9.49
C ALA A 372 -10.35 -2.82 10.17
N GLN A 373 -10.69 -2.27 11.34
CA GLN A 373 -11.93 -2.61 12.04
C GLN A 373 -13.17 -2.18 11.23
N ALA A 374 -13.15 -0.97 10.65
CA ALA A 374 -14.24 -0.45 9.85
C ALA A 374 -14.50 -1.32 8.60
N VAL A 375 -13.43 -1.73 7.90
CA VAL A 375 -13.53 -2.65 6.76
C VAL A 375 -14.06 -4.02 7.18
N ARG A 376 -13.58 -4.60 8.29
CA ARG A 376 -14.09 -5.91 8.78
C ARG A 376 -15.59 -5.87 9.09
N LYS A 377 -16.07 -4.77 9.67
CA LYS A 377 -17.51 -4.55 9.88
C LYS A 377 -18.25 -4.46 8.55
N PHE A 378 -17.72 -3.69 7.60
CA PHE A 378 -18.30 -3.55 6.26
C PHE A 378 -18.41 -4.88 5.49
N VAL A 379 -17.41 -5.75 5.61
CA VAL A 379 -17.45 -7.12 5.06
C VAL A 379 -18.59 -7.92 5.70
N LYS A 380 -18.69 -7.90 7.03
CA LYS A 380 -19.75 -8.63 7.77
C LYS A 380 -21.16 -8.14 7.42
N ASP A 381 -21.32 -6.84 7.19
CA ASP A 381 -22.60 -6.21 6.86
C ASP A 381 -22.97 -6.35 5.37
N SER A 382 -22.15 -7.03 4.56
CA SER A 382 -22.42 -7.24 3.14
C SER A 382 -23.56 -8.23 2.93
N THR A 383 -24.49 -7.89 2.04
CA THR A 383 -25.68 -8.70 1.74
C THR A 383 -25.34 -10.03 1.07
N THR A 384 -24.28 -10.03 0.27
CA THR A 384 -23.76 -11.20 -0.43
C THR A 384 -22.31 -11.42 -0.01
N ALA A 385 -21.97 -12.65 0.37
CA ALA A 385 -20.64 -12.98 0.85
C ALA A 385 -19.63 -13.25 -0.29
N LEU A 386 -20.06 -13.97 -1.34
CA LEU A 386 -19.22 -14.43 -2.43
C LEU A 386 -19.72 -13.95 -3.79
N PRO A 387 -18.83 -13.65 -4.74
CA PRO A 387 -19.19 -13.22 -6.08
C PRO A 387 -19.80 -14.33 -6.92
N PRO A 388 -20.71 -14.05 -7.86
CA PRO A 388 -21.30 -15.08 -8.72
C PRO A 388 -20.26 -15.82 -9.58
N LYS A 389 -20.44 -17.14 -9.79
CA LYS A 389 -19.47 -17.98 -10.53
C LYS A 389 -19.24 -17.50 -11.97
N GLU A 390 -20.24 -16.86 -12.55
CA GLU A 390 -20.23 -16.29 -13.90
C GLU A 390 -19.16 -15.20 -14.06
N TYR A 391 -18.69 -14.59 -12.96
CA TYR A 391 -17.61 -13.60 -13.04
C TYR A 391 -16.29 -14.20 -13.52
N SER A 392 -16.11 -15.53 -13.44
CA SER A 392 -14.97 -16.24 -14.04
C SER A 392 -14.95 -16.20 -15.57
N GLU A 393 -16.08 -15.89 -16.19
CA GLU A 393 -16.27 -15.85 -17.65
C GLU A 393 -16.19 -14.44 -18.21
N ILE A 394 -16.09 -13.42 -17.34
CA ILE A 394 -15.93 -12.03 -17.76
C ILE A 394 -14.54 -11.87 -18.38
N ASP A 395 -14.52 -11.64 -19.69
CA ASP A 395 -13.32 -11.25 -20.41
C ASP A 395 -13.19 -9.72 -20.46
N LEU A 396 -12.12 -9.21 -19.85
CA LEU A 396 -11.79 -7.78 -19.80
C LEU A 396 -10.52 -7.53 -20.62
N PRO A 397 -10.63 -7.17 -21.91
CA PRO A 397 -9.50 -7.00 -22.82
C PRO A 397 -8.55 -5.89 -22.38
#